data_AF-A0A941ET02-F1
#
_entry.id   AF-A0A941ET02-F1
#
_cell.length_a   1.000
_cell.length_b   1.000
_cell.length_c   1.000
_cell.angle_alpha   90.00
_cell.angle_beta   90.00
_cell.angle_gamma   90.00
#
_symmetry.space_group_name_H-M   'P 1'
#
loop_
_entity.id
_entity.type
_entity.pdbx_description
1 polymer ?
#
loop_
_entity_poly.entity_id
_entity_poly.type
_entity_poly.pdbx_seq_one_letter_code
_entity_poly.pdbx_strand_id
1 'polypeptide(L)'
;MDAARSARVDAAVRTAEVELGPSPEMSVLQRDLFDAGVHGADAVMVTMRVMGVGLAEANEAFFGSPLRAAERDFQNWFIDALASAAETDERQ
;
A
#
# COMPACT_ATOMS: atom_id res chain seq x y z
N MET A 1 11.46 -7.66 -6.03
CA MET A 1 11.58 -6.67 -4.93
C MET A 1 13.01 -6.69 -4.43
N ASP A 2 13.60 -5.53 -4.08
CA ASP A 2 14.92 -5.49 -3.43
C ASP A 2 14.87 -6.01 -1.98
N ALA A 3 16.02 -6.46 -1.47
CA ALA A 3 16.12 -7.09 -0.15
C ALA A 3 15.76 -6.15 1.01
N ALA A 4 16.09 -4.86 0.89
CA ALA A 4 15.80 -3.87 1.92
C ALA A 4 14.29 -3.66 2.08
N ARG A 5 13.56 -3.58 0.96
CA ARG A 5 12.09 -3.51 0.97
C ARG A 5 11.47 -4.80 1.50
N SER A 6 11.99 -5.97 1.10
CA SER A 6 11.48 -7.24 1.64
C SER A 6 11.57 -7.26 3.16
N ALA A 7 12.72 -6.88 3.72
CA ALA A 7 12.92 -6.85 5.16
C ALA A 7 11.97 -5.89 5.90
N ARG A 8 11.67 -4.72 5.32
CA ARG A 8 10.68 -3.77 5.89
C ARG A 8 9.27 -4.36 5.87
N VAL A 9 8.85 -4.93 4.75
CA VAL A 9 7.53 -5.58 4.62
C VAL A 9 7.42 -6.76 5.60
N ASP A 10 8.45 -7.60 5.67
CA ASP A 10 8.51 -8.74 6.61
C ASP A 10 8.41 -8.28 8.07
N ALA A 11 9.06 -7.17 8.42
CA ALA A 11 8.96 -6.59 9.76
C ALA A 11 7.54 -6.09 10.07
N ALA A 12 6.95 -5.32 9.16
CA ALA A 12 5.59 -4.80 9.32
C ALA A 12 4.53 -5.91 9.40
N VAL A 13 4.67 -6.98 8.60
CA VAL A 13 3.78 -8.15 8.68
C VAL A 13 3.84 -8.78 10.08
N ARG A 14 5.04 -9.04 10.60
CA ARG A 14 5.19 -9.64 11.94
C ARG A 14 4.61 -8.75 13.03
N THR A 15 4.81 -7.44 12.94
CA THR A 15 4.24 -6.50 13.92
C THR A 15 2.72 -6.55 13.89
N ALA A 16 2.11 -6.43 12.69
CA ALA A 16 0.66 -6.46 12.53
C ALA A 16 0.04 -7.79 13.00
N GLU A 17 0.69 -8.93 12.70
CA GLU A 17 0.23 -10.26 13.15
C GLU A 17 0.25 -10.39 14.69
N VAL A 18 1.24 -9.79 15.35
CA VAL A 18 1.36 -9.79 16.82
C VAL A 18 0.32 -8.88 17.46
N GLU A 19 0.13 -7.69 16.91
CA GLU A 19 -0.70 -6.65 17.52
C GLU A 19 -2.20 -6.86 17.26
N LEU A 20 -2.55 -7.37 16.06
CA LEU A 20 -3.93 -7.48 15.62
C LEU A 20 -4.44 -8.92 15.57
N GLY A 21 -3.53 -9.90 15.64
CA GLY A 21 -3.86 -11.31 15.45
C GLY A 21 -4.11 -11.67 13.98
N PRO A 22 -4.54 -12.92 13.69
CA PRO A 22 -4.81 -13.37 12.33
C PRO A 22 -6.06 -12.71 11.75
N SER A 23 -6.01 -12.30 10.48
CA SER A 23 -7.13 -11.77 9.70
C SER A 23 -7.92 -10.63 10.38
N PRO A 24 -7.26 -9.51 10.75
CA PRO A 24 -7.96 -8.35 11.30
C PRO A 24 -8.92 -7.73 10.29
N GLU A 25 -9.90 -6.97 10.76
CA GLU A 25 -10.73 -6.15 9.86
C GLU A 25 -9.85 -5.20 9.01
N MET A 26 -10.17 -5.07 7.72
CA MET A 26 -9.36 -4.28 6.79
C MET A 26 -9.15 -2.83 7.24
N SER A 27 -10.19 -2.21 7.81
CA SER A 27 -10.12 -0.83 8.31
C SER A 27 -9.18 -0.70 9.52
N VAL A 28 -9.12 -1.73 10.37
CA VAL A 28 -8.22 -1.80 11.52
C VAL A 28 -6.78 -1.94 11.05
N LEU A 29 -6.52 -2.84 10.10
CA LEU A 29 -5.19 -3.02 9.53
C LEU A 29 -4.71 -1.75 8.81
N GLN A 30 -5.55 -1.09 8.02
CA GLN A 30 -5.14 0.15 7.32
C GLN A 30 -4.82 1.29 8.28
N ARG A 31 -5.51 1.37 9.43
CA ARG A 31 -5.22 2.32 10.50
C ARG A 31 -3.87 2.01 11.16
N ASP A 32 -3.66 0.76 11.53
CA ASP A 32 -2.41 0.31 12.14
C ASP A 32 -1.19 0.61 11.26
N LEU A 33 -1.27 0.24 9.98
CA LEU A 33 -0.21 0.53 9.01
C LEU A 33 0.02 2.03 8.82
N PHE A 34 -1.03 2.85 8.91
CA PHE A 34 -0.88 4.29 8.81
C PHE A 34 -0.16 4.86 10.03
N ASP A 35 -0.57 4.44 11.23
CA ASP A 35 0.01 4.89 12.50
C ASP A 35 1.48 4.41 12.63
N ALA A 36 1.82 3.25 12.06
CA ALA A 36 3.18 2.71 11.96
C ALA A 36 4.04 3.35 10.84
N GLY A 37 3.50 4.29 10.06
CA GLY A 37 4.22 4.94 8.96
C GLY A 37 4.52 4.04 7.77
N VAL A 38 3.75 2.97 7.59
CA VAL A 38 3.82 2.08 6.44
C VAL A 38 2.90 2.62 5.34
N HIS A 39 3.49 2.95 4.19
CA HIS A 39 2.83 3.67 3.11
C HIS A 39 2.93 2.95 1.76
N GLY A 40 2.01 3.29 0.87
CA GLY A 40 2.04 2.97 -0.54
C GLY A 40 2.11 1.48 -0.82
N ALA A 41 3.01 1.11 -1.73
CA ALA A 41 3.22 -0.28 -2.09
C ALA A 41 3.59 -1.16 -0.88
N ASP A 42 4.37 -0.65 0.08
CA ASP A 42 4.76 -1.43 1.25
C ASP A 42 3.50 -1.77 2.09
N ALA A 43 2.56 -0.83 2.25
CA ALA A 43 1.28 -1.07 2.95
C ALA A 43 0.37 -2.08 2.23
N VAL A 44 0.28 -1.99 0.89
CA VAL A 44 -0.50 -2.95 0.08
C VAL A 44 0.07 -4.37 0.22
N MET A 45 1.40 -4.52 0.19
CA MET A 45 2.03 -5.83 0.31
C MET A 45 1.92 -6.44 1.71
N VAL A 46 1.96 -5.62 2.76
CA VAL A 46 1.66 -6.08 4.11
C VAL A 46 0.20 -6.54 4.19
N THR A 47 -0.73 -5.77 3.61
CA THR A 47 -2.16 -6.12 3.56
C THR A 47 -2.41 -7.46 2.90
N MET A 48 -1.79 -7.72 1.74
CA MET A 48 -1.89 -9.02 1.05
C MET A 48 -1.48 -10.19 1.95
N ARG A 49 -0.40 -10.02 2.73
CA ARG A 49 0.17 -11.09 3.55
C ARG A 49 -0.60 -11.32 4.84
N VAL A 50 -0.94 -10.26 5.57
CA VAL A 50 -1.68 -10.34 6.83
C VAL A 50 -3.11 -10.87 6.60
N MET A 51 -3.74 -10.47 5.48
CA MET A 51 -5.11 -10.85 5.17
C MET A 51 -5.22 -12.14 4.33
N GLY A 52 -4.11 -12.58 3.71
CA GLY A 52 -4.13 -13.71 2.76
C GLY A 52 -4.91 -13.42 1.47
N VAL A 53 -4.93 -12.16 1.04
CA VAL A 53 -5.73 -11.68 -0.11
C VAL A 53 -4.89 -11.36 -1.33
N GLY A 54 -5.54 -11.28 -2.49
CA GLY A 54 -4.92 -10.87 -3.73
C GLY A 54 -4.61 -9.37 -3.80
N LEU A 55 -3.85 -8.97 -4.83
CA LEU A 55 -3.50 -7.56 -5.06
C LEU A 55 -4.73 -6.66 -5.26
N ALA A 56 -5.76 -7.15 -5.95
CA ALA A 56 -6.97 -6.37 -6.20
C ALA A 56 -7.69 -6.00 -4.90
N GLU A 57 -7.90 -6.98 -4.03
CA GLU A 57 -8.55 -6.80 -2.72
C GLU A 57 -7.70 -5.94 -1.78
N ALA A 58 -6.38 -6.13 -1.78
CA ALA A 58 -5.47 -5.29 -0.99
C ALA A 58 -5.47 -3.82 -1.46
N ASN A 59 -5.52 -3.58 -2.77
CA ASN A 59 -5.66 -2.24 -3.32
C ASN A 59 -7.02 -1.63 -3.00
N GLU A 60 -8.11 -2.40 -3.07
CA GLU A 60 -9.44 -1.93 -2.67
C GLU A 60 -9.45 -1.47 -1.21
N ALA A 61 -8.83 -2.25 -0.31
CA ALA A 61 -8.67 -1.89 1.10
C ALA A 61 -7.90 -0.58 1.27
N PHE A 62 -6.79 -0.45 0.55
CA PHE A 62 -5.93 0.72 0.62
C PHE A 62 -6.62 1.97 0.07
N PHE A 63 -7.20 1.91 -1.14
CA PHE A 63 -7.84 3.04 -1.79
C PHE A 63 -9.21 3.40 -1.21
N GLY A 64 -9.89 2.43 -0.58
CA GLY A 64 -11.13 2.64 0.16
C GLY A 64 -10.92 3.25 1.55
N SER A 65 -9.68 3.23 2.07
CA SER A 65 -9.38 3.81 3.38
C SER A 65 -9.37 5.35 3.32
N PRO A 66 -10.18 6.05 4.14
CA PRO A 66 -10.17 7.52 4.18
C PRO A 66 -8.83 8.09 4.64
N LEU A 67 -8.02 7.31 5.37
CA LEU A 67 -6.69 7.70 5.85
C LEU A 67 -5.65 7.74 4.72
N ARG A 68 -5.94 7.08 3.58
CA ARG A 68 -5.04 6.98 2.43
C ARG A 68 -5.41 7.94 1.31
N ALA A 69 -6.40 8.81 1.50
CA ALA A 69 -6.89 9.71 0.46
C ALA A 69 -5.79 10.60 -0.13
N ALA A 70 -5.02 11.30 0.72
CA ALA A 70 -3.94 12.17 0.24
C ALA A 70 -2.84 11.40 -0.50
N GLU A 71 -2.54 10.19 -0.04
CA GLU A 71 -1.54 9.32 -0.66
C GLU A 71 -2.02 8.82 -2.03
N ARG A 72 -3.29 8.42 -2.13
CA ARG A 72 -3.94 8.07 -3.40
C ARG A 72 -3.94 9.24 -4.37
N ASP A 73 -4.29 10.44 -3.91
CA ASP A 73 -4.38 11.62 -4.75
C ASP A 73 -2.98 11.98 -5.32
N PHE A 74 -1.93 11.84 -4.50
CA PHE A 74 -0.54 11.95 -4.96
C PHE A 74 -0.18 10.87 -6.00
N GLN A 75 -0.52 9.60 -5.75
CA GLN A 75 -0.22 8.51 -6.69
C GLN A 75 -0.92 8.71 -8.04
N ASN A 76 -2.20 9.09 -8.04
CA ASN A 76 -2.94 9.38 -9.25
C ASN A 76 -2.29 10.53 -10.03
N TRP A 77 -2.01 11.65 -9.35
CA TRP A 77 -1.35 12.79 -9.97
C TRP A 77 0.02 12.41 -10.56
N PHE A 78 0.80 11.59 -9.86
CA PHE A 78 2.11 11.15 -10.34
C PHE A 78 2.00 10.26 -11.58
N ILE A 79 1.03 9.33 -11.62
CA ILE A 79 0.77 8.49 -12.80
C ILE A 79 0.32 9.35 -13.99
N ASP A 80 -0.59 10.31 -13.78
CA ASP A 80 -1.04 11.22 -14.83
C ASP A 80 0.12 12.06 -15.39
N ALA A 81 1.03 12.51 -14.53
CA ALA A 81 2.22 13.23 -14.92
C ALA A 81 3.18 12.36 -15.74
N LEU A 82 3.39 11.10 -15.34
CA LEU A 82 4.20 10.14 -16.10
C LEU A 82 3.60 9.83 -17.48
N ALA A 83 2.29 9.64 -17.55
CA ALA A 83 1.58 9.42 -18.80
C ALA A 83 1.73 10.63 -19.75
N SER A 84 1.54 11.84 -19.23
CA SER A 84 1.70 13.08 -20.00
C SER A 84 3.14 13.25 -20.51
N ALA A 85 4.13 12.88 -19.70
CA ALA A 85 5.54 12.94 -20.09
C ALA A 85 5.87 11.94 -21.20
N ALA A 86 5.37 10.69 -21.09
CA ALA A 86 5.55 9.68 -22.12
C ALA A 86 4.92 10.10 -23.46
N GLU A 87 3.71 10.65 -23.44
CA GLU A 87 3.06 11.18 -24.65
C GLU A 87 3.81 12.38 -25.28
N THR A 88 4.57 13.12 -24.47
CA THR A 88 5.39 14.25 -24.96
C THR A 88 6.67 13.74 -25.62
N ASP A 89 7.28 12.69 -25.06
CA ASP A 89 8.47 12.02 -25.61
C ASP A 89 8.17 11.32 -26.95
N GLU A 90 7.01 10.66 -27.08
CA GLU A 90 6.58 10.02 -28.34
C GLU A 90 6.25 11.01 -29.48
N ARG A 91 6.07 12.30 -29.16
CA ARG A 91 5.76 13.36 -30.12
C ARG A 91 6.99 14.14 -30.60
N GLN A 92 8.17 13.85 -30.08
CA GLN A 92 9.47 14.44 -30.50
C GLN A 92 10.22 13.50 -31.44
#